data_AF-E2NN47-F1
#
_entry.id   AF-E2NN47-F1
#
_cell.length_a   1.000
_cell.length_b   1.000
_cell.length_c   1.000
_cell.angle_alpha   90.00
_cell.angle_beta   90.00
_cell.angle_gamma   90.00
#
_symmetry.space_group_name_H-M   'P 1'
#
loop_
_entity.id
_entity.type
_entity.pdbx_description
1 polymer ?
#
loop_
_entity_poly.entity_id
_entity_poly.type
_entity_poly.pdbx_seq_one_letter_code
_entity_poly.pdbx_strand_id
1 'polypeptide(L)'
;MYLRKSVFTLLLILCNVFVVVAQTTADSLALVTAHWNVISMGKGVLCREAEFVSLYGVPQHVAILEIKPEQHRFDILIHSPKEETSSAARRSGAVAAINGSYFDIKQGTSICYLRKDGVVVDTTATGVLSTVSNGAVKIDKGKLDIIAWKKQDEKTCEQKEGSILVSGPLMLLDGKACDLSACNRSFVQTKHPRSAVALMKDGTVFLIAVAGRFEGKAEG
;
A
#
# COMPACT_ATOMS: atom_id res chain seq x y z
N MET A 1 47.13 -14.62 -30.42
CA MET A 1 46.73 -14.39 -29.01
C MET A 1 45.86 -13.12 -28.83
N TYR A 2 45.05 -12.72 -29.82
CA TYR A 2 44.26 -11.47 -29.78
C TYR A 2 42.73 -11.67 -29.79
N LEU A 3 42.25 -12.86 -30.16
CA LEU A 3 40.81 -13.13 -30.32
C LEU A 3 40.07 -13.39 -28.99
N ARG A 4 40.81 -13.62 -27.90
CA ARG A 4 40.24 -14.02 -26.59
C ARG A 4 39.90 -12.83 -25.69
N LYS A 5 40.41 -11.62 -25.98
CA LYS A 5 40.09 -10.39 -25.25
C LYS A 5 38.80 -9.74 -25.75
N SER A 6 38.56 -9.74 -27.07
CA SER A 6 37.39 -9.08 -27.68
C SER A 6 36.06 -9.76 -27.35
N VAL A 7 36.06 -11.09 -27.17
CA VAL A 7 34.86 -11.84 -26.76
C VAL A 7 34.46 -11.52 -25.31
N PHE A 8 35.44 -11.29 -24.43
CA PHE A 8 35.17 -10.91 -23.04
C PHE A 8 34.61 -9.49 -22.92
N THR A 9 35.04 -8.56 -23.77
CA THR A 9 34.50 -7.19 -23.80
C THR A 9 33.07 -7.14 -24.33
N LEU A 10 32.73 -7.97 -25.34
CA LEU A 10 31.37 -8.05 -25.87
C LEU A 10 30.38 -8.68 -24.87
N LEU A 11 30.83 -9.68 -24.10
CA LEU A 11 30.02 -10.32 -23.06
C LEU A 11 29.73 -9.39 -21.87
N LEU A 12 30.67 -8.51 -21.51
CA LEU A 12 30.48 -7.51 -20.45
C LEU A 12 29.49 -6.39 -20.85
N ILE A 13 29.41 -6.05 -22.13
CA ILE A 13 28.44 -5.06 -22.64
C ILE A 13 27.03 -5.66 -22.66
N LEU A 14 26.89 -6.95 -22.97
CA LEU A 14 25.61 -7.67 -22.95
C LEU A 14 25.06 -7.92 -21.53
N CYS A 15 25.91 -7.96 -20.51
CA CYS A 15 25.49 -8.15 -19.12
C CYS A 15 24.96 -6.88 -18.42
N ASN A 16 25.00 -5.70 -19.05
CA ASN A 16 24.61 -4.44 -18.42
C ASN A 16 23.17 -3.97 -18.73
N VAL A 17 22.37 -4.72 -19.49
CA VAL A 17 21.04 -4.25 -19.96
C VAL A 17 19.85 -4.82 -19.18
N PHE A 18 20.05 -5.78 -18.28
CA PHE A 18 18.96 -6.33 -17.47
C PHE A 18 18.99 -5.80 -16.03
N VAL A 19 18.94 -4.48 -15.87
CA VAL A 19 18.30 -3.95 -14.67
C VAL A 19 16.81 -4.12 -14.90
N VAL A 20 16.23 -5.20 -14.37
CA VAL A 20 14.78 -5.33 -14.23
C VAL A 20 14.35 -4.26 -13.24
N VAL A 21 14.16 -3.04 -13.70
CA VAL A 21 13.40 -2.04 -12.96
C VAL A 21 11.96 -2.52 -13.03
N ALA A 22 11.33 -2.74 -11.88
CA ALA A 22 9.94 -3.19 -11.81
C ALA A 22 8.96 -2.21 -12.50
N GLN A 23 9.37 -0.94 -12.67
CA GLN A 23 8.65 0.10 -13.37
C GLN A 23 9.45 0.61 -14.57
N THR A 24 8.86 0.54 -15.75
CA THR A 24 9.43 1.11 -16.97
C THR A 24 8.91 2.53 -17.24
N THR A 25 9.56 3.25 -18.15
CA THR A 25 9.02 4.52 -18.67
C THR A 25 7.65 4.32 -19.33
N ALA A 26 7.43 3.16 -19.96
CA ALA A 26 6.15 2.81 -20.57
C ALA A 26 5.04 2.65 -19.51
N ASP A 27 5.33 1.98 -18.38
CA ASP A 27 4.37 1.84 -17.28
C ASP A 27 4.00 3.20 -16.67
N SER A 28 5.01 4.06 -16.48
CA SER A 28 4.80 5.44 -16.01
C SER A 28 3.92 6.24 -16.97
N LEU A 29 4.18 6.13 -18.28
CA LEU A 29 3.38 6.80 -19.29
C LEU A 29 1.93 6.27 -19.28
N ALA A 30 1.75 4.93 -19.25
CA ALA A 30 0.45 4.30 -19.20
C ALA A 30 -0.41 4.83 -18.04
N LEU A 31 0.15 4.95 -16.82
CA LEU A 31 -0.55 5.50 -15.65
C LEU A 31 -0.94 6.98 -15.83
N VAL A 32 -0.02 7.80 -16.32
CA VAL A 32 -0.22 9.25 -16.45
C VAL A 32 -1.19 9.61 -17.58
N THR A 33 -1.19 8.83 -18.67
CA THR A 33 -2.06 9.07 -19.83
C THR A 33 -3.34 8.25 -19.80
N ALA A 34 -3.57 7.44 -18.77
CA ALA A 34 -4.74 6.59 -18.68
C ALA A 34 -6.04 7.41 -18.73
N HIS A 35 -7.03 6.86 -19.45
CA HIS A 35 -8.38 7.38 -19.45
C HIS A 35 -9.10 6.92 -18.17
N TRP A 36 -8.86 7.66 -17.08
CA TRP A 36 -9.53 7.41 -15.81
C TRP A 36 -11.02 7.72 -15.93
N ASN A 37 -11.86 6.74 -15.61
CA ASN A 37 -13.26 7.00 -15.30
C ASN A 37 -13.34 7.67 -13.93
N VAL A 38 -13.82 8.91 -13.88
CA VAL A 38 -13.86 9.71 -12.65
C VAL A 38 -15.30 9.96 -12.25
N ILE A 39 -15.68 9.46 -11.07
CA ILE A 39 -17.01 9.62 -10.49
C ILE A 39 -16.89 10.48 -9.23
N SER A 40 -17.61 11.60 -9.18
CA SER A 40 -17.73 12.37 -7.95
C SER A 40 -18.69 11.68 -6.99
N MET A 41 -18.22 11.39 -5.78
CA MET A 41 -19.04 10.82 -4.70
C MET A 41 -19.58 11.91 -3.75
N GLY A 42 -19.32 13.19 -4.09
CA GLY A 42 -19.69 14.34 -3.27
C GLY A 42 -18.72 14.59 -2.11
N LYS A 43 -18.86 15.76 -1.49
CA LYS A 43 -18.09 16.21 -0.31
C LYS A 43 -16.55 16.13 -0.46
N GLY A 44 -16.04 16.28 -1.68
CA GLY A 44 -14.60 16.22 -1.92
C GLY A 44 -14.02 14.79 -2.02
N VAL A 45 -14.87 13.78 -2.27
CA VAL A 45 -14.45 12.43 -2.63
C VAL A 45 -14.63 12.19 -4.13
N LEU A 46 -13.57 11.73 -4.79
CA LEU A 46 -13.59 11.26 -6.17
C LEU A 46 -13.19 9.79 -6.22
N CYS A 47 -13.95 8.97 -6.94
CA CYS A 47 -13.52 7.65 -7.35
C CYS A 47 -12.91 7.74 -8.74
N ARG A 48 -11.68 7.26 -8.90
CA ARG A 48 -10.98 7.15 -10.19
C ARG A 48 -10.73 5.68 -10.46
N GLU A 49 -11.20 5.19 -11.60
CA GLU A 49 -10.98 3.81 -12.01
C GLU A 49 -10.38 3.75 -13.41
N ALA A 50 -9.45 2.84 -13.62
CA ALA A 50 -8.88 2.58 -14.93
C ALA A 50 -8.57 1.09 -15.11
N GLU A 51 -8.84 0.61 -16.32
CA GLU A 51 -8.39 -0.70 -16.80
C GLU A 51 -7.21 -0.49 -17.73
N PHE A 52 -6.19 -1.34 -17.57
CA PHE A 52 -4.98 -1.32 -18.38
C PHE A 52 -4.87 -2.67 -19.08
N VAL A 53 -4.75 -2.66 -20.41
CA VAL A 53 -4.47 -3.88 -21.18
C VAL A 53 -3.10 -4.45 -20.82
N SER A 54 -2.12 -3.58 -20.54
CA SER A 54 -0.80 -3.96 -20.05
C SER A 54 -0.22 -2.86 -19.18
N LEU A 55 -0.05 -3.15 -17.89
CA LEU A 55 0.67 -2.34 -16.92
C LEU A 55 1.50 -3.30 -16.05
N TYR A 56 2.82 -3.07 -15.99
CA TYR A 56 3.79 -4.03 -15.43
C TYR A 56 3.72 -5.41 -16.12
N GLY A 57 3.46 -5.39 -17.43
CA GLY A 57 3.45 -6.55 -18.31
C GLY A 57 2.21 -7.45 -18.21
N VAL A 58 1.15 -7.02 -17.54
CA VAL A 58 -0.12 -7.76 -17.42
C VAL A 58 -1.34 -6.83 -17.43
N PRO A 59 -2.55 -7.35 -17.71
CA PRO A 59 -3.78 -6.62 -17.45
C PRO A 59 -3.91 -6.19 -15.99
N GLN A 60 -4.33 -4.95 -15.75
CA GLN A 60 -4.53 -4.38 -14.41
C GLN A 60 -5.86 -3.63 -14.34
N HIS A 61 -6.50 -3.66 -13.17
CA HIS A 61 -7.60 -2.77 -12.83
C HIS A 61 -7.25 -2.04 -11.53
N VAL A 62 -7.29 -0.71 -11.57
CA VAL A 62 -6.89 0.15 -10.45
C VAL A 62 -8.04 1.07 -10.11
N ALA A 63 -8.38 1.12 -8.83
CA ALA A 63 -9.35 2.05 -8.26
C ALA A 63 -8.67 2.93 -7.20
N ILE A 64 -8.93 4.24 -7.25
CA ILE A 64 -8.39 5.22 -6.32
C ILE A 64 -9.54 6.07 -5.80
N LEU A 65 -9.74 6.07 -4.48
CA LEU A 65 -10.55 7.07 -3.81
C LEU A 65 -9.64 8.23 -3.41
N GLU A 66 -9.81 9.36 -4.08
CA GLU A 66 -9.18 10.64 -3.76
C GLU A 66 -10.09 11.40 -2.78
N ILE A 67 -9.58 11.69 -1.58
CA ILE A 67 -10.36 12.24 -0.46
C ILE A 67 -9.71 13.54 0.01
N LYS A 68 -10.43 14.65 -0.14
CA LYS A 68 -10.03 15.96 0.40
C LYS A 68 -10.23 16.00 1.92
N PRO A 69 -9.18 16.31 2.71
CA PRO A 69 -9.22 16.18 4.16
C PRO A 69 -10.08 17.25 4.85
N GLU A 70 -10.39 18.36 4.19
CA GLU A 70 -11.09 19.50 4.80
C GLU A 70 -12.54 19.19 5.16
N GLN A 71 -13.15 18.21 4.50
CA GLN A 71 -14.56 17.84 4.67
C GLN A 71 -14.73 16.49 5.38
N HIS A 72 -13.63 15.86 5.77
CA HIS A 72 -13.63 14.49 6.30
C HIS A 72 -12.71 14.32 7.50
N ARG A 73 -13.05 13.33 8.33
CA ARG A 73 -12.19 12.83 9.39
C ARG A 73 -11.85 11.39 9.08
N PHE A 74 -10.62 11.02 9.33
CA PHE A 74 -10.13 9.65 9.19
C PHE A 74 -10.19 8.96 10.54
N ASP A 75 -10.41 7.64 10.52
CA ASP A 75 -10.33 6.80 11.71
C ASP A 75 -9.92 5.38 11.33
N ILE A 76 -9.42 4.64 12.32
CA ILE A 76 -9.16 3.20 12.22
C ILE A 76 -10.32 2.48 12.88
N LEU A 77 -11.10 1.74 12.09
CA LEU A 77 -12.22 0.97 12.58
C LEU A 77 -11.75 -0.43 12.99
N ILE A 78 -12.00 -0.80 14.26
CA ILE A 78 -11.95 -2.20 14.70
C ILE A 78 -13.34 -2.79 14.48
N HIS A 79 -13.40 -3.92 13.79
CA HIS A 79 -14.65 -4.53 13.35
C HIS A 79 -14.67 -6.02 13.70
N SER A 80 -15.81 -6.68 13.46
CA SER A 80 -15.92 -8.11 13.78
C SER A 80 -14.96 -8.92 12.89
N PRO A 81 -14.32 -9.99 13.42
CA PRO A 81 -13.42 -10.81 12.63
C PRO A 81 -14.07 -11.28 11.32
N LYS A 82 -13.36 -11.08 10.21
CA LYS A 82 -13.79 -11.47 8.84
C LYS A 82 -15.05 -10.75 8.32
N GLU A 83 -15.52 -9.71 8.99
CA GLU A 83 -16.55 -8.82 8.44
C GLU A 83 -16.03 -8.16 7.16
N GLU A 84 -16.86 -8.09 6.12
CA GLU A 84 -16.52 -7.40 4.89
C GLU A 84 -16.30 -5.90 5.14
N THR A 85 -15.26 -5.32 4.53
CA THR A 85 -14.96 -3.88 4.64
C THR A 85 -16.15 -3.01 4.25
N SER A 86 -16.92 -3.40 3.22
CA SER A 86 -18.11 -2.69 2.77
C SER A 86 -19.22 -2.66 3.83
N SER A 87 -19.43 -3.79 4.52
CA SER A 87 -20.43 -3.92 5.58
C SER A 87 -20.02 -3.15 6.83
N ALA A 88 -18.75 -3.25 7.23
CA ALA A 88 -18.19 -2.47 8.34
C ALA A 88 -18.26 -0.95 8.08
N ALA A 89 -17.97 -0.51 6.85
CA ALA A 89 -18.05 0.89 6.44
C ALA A 89 -19.47 1.44 6.49
N ARG A 90 -20.45 0.70 5.95
CA ARG A 90 -21.87 1.10 6.03
C ARG A 90 -22.34 1.20 7.47
N ARG A 91 -21.99 0.22 8.30
CA ARG A 91 -22.37 0.17 9.72
C ARG A 91 -21.76 1.32 10.53
N SER A 92 -20.54 1.74 10.21
CA SER A 92 -19.89 2.88 10.87
C SER A 92 -20.28 4.24 10.31
N GLY A 93 -21.08 4.28 9.24
CA GLY A 93 -21.44 5.53 8.54
C GLY A 93 -20.26 6.16 7.78
N ALA A 94 -19.22 5.38 7.47
CA ALA A 94 -18.10 5.84 6.69
C ALA A 94 -18.52 6.08 5.22
N VAL A 95 -18.07 7.20 4.65
CA VAL A 95 -18.29 7.52 3.22
C VAL A 95 -17.47 6.62 2.28
N ALA A 96 -16.35 6.11 2.78
CA ALA A 96 -15.40 5.26 2.08
C ALA A 96 -14.57 4.48 3.10
N ALA A 97 -14.09 3.30 2.71
CA ALA A 97 -13.16 2.50 3.51
C ALA A 97 -12.30 1.63 2.60
N ILE A 98 -11.13 1.25 3.10
CA ILE A 98 -10.25 0.22 2.51
C ILE A 98 -9.88 -0.77 3.61
N ASN A 99 -9.58 -2.02 3.24
CA ASN A 99 -9.10 -3.00 4.21
C ASN A 99 -7.81 -2.51 4.89
N GLY A 100 -7.67 -2.82 6.17
CA GLY A 100 -6.58 -2.33 7.01
C GLY A 100 -5.31 -3.18 6.91
N SER A 101 -4.88 -3.72 8.06
CA SER A 101 -3.62 -4.46 8.18
C SER A 101 -3.80 -5.97 8.10
N TYR A 102 -2.69 -6.69 8.27
CA TYR A 102 -2.64 -8.13 8.25
C TYR A 102 -3.30 -8.76 9.49
N PHE A 103 -3.93 -9.90 9.30
CA PHE A 103 -4.60 -10.66 10.34
C PHE A 103 -4.38 -12.17 10.15
N ASP A 104 -4.45 -12.94 11.23
CA ASP A 104 -4.47 -14.40 11.16
C ASP A 104 -5.80 -14.84 10.54
N ILE A 105 -5.77 -15.45 9.35
CA ILE A 105 -7.00 -15.83 8.62
C ILE A 105 -7.81 -16.91 9.37
N LYS A 106 -7.15 -17.78 10.14
CA LYS A 106 -7.85 -18.82 10.91
C LYS A 106 -8.57 -18.17 12.09
N GLN A 107 -7.84 -17.41 12.90
CA GLN A 107 -8.32 -16.83 14.16
C GLN A 107 -9.13 -15.53 13.95
N GLY A 108 -8.88 -14.82 12.86
CA GLY A 108 -9.49 -13.53 12.55
C GLY A 108 -8.95 -12.37 13.39
N THR A 109 -7.83 -12.55 14.08
CA THR A 109 -7.19 -11.55 14.96
C THR A 109 -6.10 -10.78 14.23
N SER A 110 -5.88 -9.52 14.60
CA SER A 110 -4.75 -8.73 14.08
C SER A 110 -3.43 -9.45 14.39
N ILE A 111 -2.43 -9.22 13.53
CA ILE A 111 -1.04 -9.64 13.78
C ILE A 111 -0.06 -8.47 13.64
N CYS A 112 -0.61 -7.26 13.59
CA CYS A 112 0.14 -6.01 13.51
C CYS A 112 -0.18 -5.15 14.73
N TYR A 113 0.78 -4.34 15.14
CA TYR A 113 0.54 -3.38 16.22
C TYR A 113 -0.63 -2.46 15.88
N LEU A 114 -1.60 -2.45 16.78
CA LEU A 114 -2.79 -1.63 16.71
C LEU A 114 -2.96 -0.93 18.04
N ARG A 115 -2.95 0.39 18.00
CA ARG A 115 -3.37 1.26 19.09
C ARG A 115 -4.62 2.00 18.65
N LYS A 116 -5.70 1.91 19.42
CA LYS A 116 -6.95 2.63 19.17
C LYS A 116 -7.27 3.52 20.35
N ASP A 117 -7.39 4.81 20.08
CA ASP A 117 -7.72 5.85 21.06
C ASP A 117 -6.88 5.78 22.34
N GLY A 118 -5.56 5.67 22.17
CA GLY A 118 -4.59 5.59 23.27
C GLY A 118 -4.41 4.19 23.88
N VAL A 119 -5.26 3.22 23.55
CA VAL A 119 -5.20 1.84 24.09
C VAL A 119 -4.52 0.90 23.11
N VAL A 120 -3.53 0.14 23.57
CA VAL A 120 -2.91 -0.92 22.77
C VAL A 120 -3.88 -2.10 22.69
N VAL A 121 -4.28 -2.44 21.47
CA VAL A 121 -5.21 -3.54 21.17
C VAL A 121 -4.44 -4.78 20.75
N ASP A 122 -3.37 -4.60 19.97
CA ASP A 122 -2.55 -5.71 19.47
C ASP A 122 -1.09 -5.27 19.26
N THR A 123 -0.19 -6.25 19.13
CA THR A 123 1.25 -6.07 18.91
C THR A 123 1.71 -6.89 17.71
N THR A 124 2.74 -6.44 16.99
CA THR A 124 3.15 -7.13 15.75
C THR A 124 3.65 -8.54 16.05
N ALA A 125 3.03 -9.56 15.46
CA ALA A 125 3.48 -10.94 15.61
C ALA A 125 4.87 -11.13 14.99
N THR A 126 5.60 -12.16 15.41
CA THR A 126 6.84 -12.57 14.74
C THR A 126 6.52 -13.33 13.45
N GLY A 127 7.41 -13.24 12.46
CA GLY A 127 7.32 -14.03 11.22
C GLY A 127 7.46 -13.19 9.95
N VAL A 128 7.06 -13.75 8.80
CA VAL A 128 7.24 -13.10 7.50
C VAL A 128 6.61 -11.70 7.47
N LEU A 129 5.38 -11.57 7.98
CA LEU A 129 4.65 -10.30 7.94
C LEU A 129 5.24 -9.24 8.88
N SER A 130 6.04 -9.65 9.88
CA SER A 130 6.78 -8.70 10.72
C SER A 130 7.87 -7.97 9.94
N THR A 131 8.42 -8.59 8.88
CA THR A 131 9.47 -7.98 8.04
C THR A 131 8.95 -6.89 7.10
N VAL A 132 7.64 -6.89 6.84
CA VAL A 132 6.96 -5.89 6.01
C VAL A 132 6.10 -4.93 6.83
N SER A 133 6.01 -5.14 8.15
CA SER A 133 5.27 -4.26 9.08
C SER A 133 6.14 -3.08 9.54
N ASN A 134 6.57 -2.25 8.59
CA ASN A 134 7.55 -1.17 8.81
C ASN A 134 7.01 0.24 8.50
N GLY A 135 5.72 0.36 8.25
CA GLY A 135 5.01 1.64 8.15
C GLY A 135 3.75 1.63 9.02
N ALA A 136 3.21 2.80 9.34
CA ALA A 136 1.96 2.89 10.06
C ALA A 136 1.09 4.05 9.58
N VAL A 137 -0.21 3.83 9.57
CA VAL A 137 -1.21 4.90 9.52
C VAL A 137 -1.40 5.40 10.94
N LYS A 138 -1.13 6.68 11.16
CA LYS A 138 -1.39 7.38 12.42
C LYS A 138 -2.58 8.30 12.24
N ILE A 139 -3.56 8.19 13.13
CA ILE A 139 -4.71 9.09 13.19
C ILE A 139 -4.62 9.90 14.48
N ASP A 140 -4.55 11.23 14.36
CA ASP A 140 -4.65 12.16 15.49
C ASP A 140 -5.71 13.22 15.23
N LYS A 141 -6.67 13.36 16.15
CA LYS A 141 -7.83 14.27 16.04
C LYS A 141 -8.60 14.16 14.71
N GLY A 142 -8.54 13.01 14.05
CA GLY A 142 -9.19 12.74 12.75
C GLY A 142 -8.34 13.11 11.53
N LYS A 143 -7.08 13.53 11.72
CA LYS A 143 -6.10 13.73 10.65
C LYS A 143 -5.28 12.47 10.46
N LEU A 144 -5.08 12.08 9.20
CA LEU A 144 -4.25 10.95 8.82
C LEU A 144 -2.81 11.41 8.57
N ASP A 145 -1.87 10.60 9.06
CA ASP A 145 -0.44 10.69 8.79
C ASP A 145 0.13 9.30 8.50
N ILE A 146 1.25 9.24 7.78
CA ILE A 146 1.98 8.00 7.47
C ILE A 146 3.38 8.11 8.05
N ILE A 147 3.73 7.20 8.94
CA ILE A 147 5.02 7.19 9.65
C ILE A 147 5.78 5.89 9.40
N ALA A 148 7.12 5.97 9.49
CA ALA A 148 7.95 4.77 9.61
C ALA A 148 7.70 4.08 10.96
N TRP A 149 7.83 2.75 10.97
CA TRP A 149 7.63 1.95 12.16
C TRP A 149 8.68 0.86 12.31
N LYS A 150 9.10 0.60 13.55
CA LYS A 150 9.95 -0.53 13.94
C LYS A 150 9.30 -1.26 15.11
N LYS A 151 9.59 -2.55 15.23
CA LYS A 151 9.07 -3.37 16.35
C LYS A 151 9.43 -2.81 17.73
N GLN A 152 10.58 -2.14 17.86
CA GLN A 152 10.99 -1.49 19.11
C GLN A 152 10.08 -0.31 19.48
N ASP A 153 9.49 0.37 18.51
CA ASP A 153 8.64 1.56 18.71
C ASP A 153 7.37 1.20 19.49
N GLU A 154 6.91 -0.07 19.43
CA GLU A 154 5.76 -0.53 20.23
C GLU A 154 5.97 -0.36 21.74
N LYS A 155 7.22 -0.45 22.21
CA LYS A 155 7.58 -0.30 23.64
C LYS A 155 7.74 1.15 24.05
N THR A 156 8.08 2.03 23.11
CA THR A 156 8.38 3.44 23.35
C THR A 156 7.32 4.37 22.78
N CYS A 157 6.19 3.83 22.29
CA CYS A 157 5.11 4.63 21.73
C CYS A 157 4.41 5.42 22.84
N GLU A 158 4.71 6.72 22.90
CA GLU A 158 4.15 7.64 23.90
C GLU A 158 2.81 8.25 23.50
N GLN A 159 2.23 7.87 22.36
CA GLN A 159 1.00 8.47 21.84
C GLN A 159 -0.18 8.25 22.81
N LYS A 160 -0.53 9.29 23.57
CA LYS A 160 -1.56 9.21 24.63
C LYS A 160 -2.99 9.20 24.08
N GLU A 161 -3.21 9.83 22.94
CA GLU A 161 -4.51 9.99 22.28
C GLU A 161 -4.41 9.64 20.79
N GLY A 162 -5.53 9.28 20.16
CA GLY A 162 -5.57 8.87 18.76
C GLY A 162 -5.15 7.43 18.53
N SER A 163 -4.91 7.07 17.27
CA SER A 163 -4.77 5.69 16.82
C SER A 163 -3.55 5.48 15.93
N ILE A 164 -3.00 4.27 15.95
CA ILE A 164 -1.89 3.81 15.10
C ILE A 164 -2.25 2.41 14.61
N LEU A 165 -2.22 2.20 13.29
CA LEU A 165 -2.33 0.89 12.66
C LEU A 165 -1.05 0.62 11.85
N VAL A 166 -0.23 -0.30 12.34
CA VAL A 166 0.98 -0.73 11.64
C VAL A 166 0.61 -1.66 10.49
N SER A 167 1.28 -1.50 9.36
CA SER A 167 1.17 -2.33 8.16
C SER A 167 2.45 -2.18 7.33
N GLY A 168 2.39 -2.46 6.04
CA GLY A 168 3.44 -2.10 5.09
C GLY A 168 3.59 -3.10 3.95
N PRO A 169 4.72 -3.07 3.23
CA PRO A 169 5.86 -2.23 3.51
C PRO A 169 5.58 -0.75 3.25
N LEU A 170 6.21 0.13 4.02
CA LEU A 170 6.27 1.56 3.70
C LEU A 170 7.03 1.73 2.38
N MET A 171 6.35 2.21 1.35
CA MET A 171 6.92 2.32 0.00
C MET A 171 7.55 3.69 -0.26
N LEU A 172 6.93 4.75 0.25
CA LEU A 172 7.34 6.14 0.07
C LEU A 172 7.25 6.88 1.41
N LEU A 173 8.26 7.69 1.71
CA LEU A 173 8.27 8.61 2.84
C LEU A 173 8.89 9.93 2.40
N ASP A 174 8.23 11.05 2.69
CA ASP A 174 8.67 12.39 2.29
C ASP A 174 9.01 12.53 0.79
N GLY A 175 8.23 11.85 -0.06
CA GLY A 175 8.43 11.82 -1.51
C GLY A 175 9.61 10.98 -2.00
N LYS A 176 10.27 10.20 -1.12
CA LYS A 176 11.40 9.33 -1.45
C LYS A 176 11.02 7.86 -1.33
N ALA A 177 11.49 7.04 -2.27
CA ALA A 177 11.36 5.59 -2.21
C ALA A 177 12.09 5.04 -0.97
N CYS A 178 11.41 4.18 -0.22
CA CYS A 178 12.00 3.48 0.91
C CYS A 178 12.75 2.23 0.43
N ASP A 179 13.80 1.84 1.16
CA ASP A 179 14.51 0.60 0.89
C ASP A 179 13.67 -0.61 1.36
N LEU A 180 13.32 -1.47 0.40
CA LEU A 180 12.57 -2.70 0.64
C LEU A 180 13.47 -3.94 0.76
N SER A 181 14.80 -3.79 0.72
CA SER A 181 15.75 -4.91 0.75
C SER A 181 15.63 -5.77 2.02
N ALA A 182 15.24 -5.17 3.14
CA ALA A 182 15.02 -5.85 4.41
C ALA A 182 13.64 -6.54 4.51
N CYS A 183 12.73 -6.27 3.57
CA CYS A 183 11.41 -6.90 3.51
C CYS A 183 11.51 -8.32 2.96
N ASN A 184 10.54 -9.17 3.30
CA ASN A 184 10.44 -10.47 2.65
C ASN A 184 10.31 -10.32 1.12
N ARG A 185 11.30 -10.85 0.39
CA ARG A 185 11.42 -10.69 -1.06
C ARG A 185 10.21 -11.24 -1.82
N SER A 186 9.71 -12.42 -1.44
CA SER A 186 8.54 -13.01 -2.10
C SER A 186 7.31 -12.13 -1.89
N PHE A 187 7.12 -11.61 -0.68
CA PHE A 187 5.99 -10.74 -0.38
C PHE A 187 5.95 -9.49 -1.26
N VAL A 188 7.12 -8.86 -1.49
CA VAL A 188 7.21 -7.59 -2.24
C VAL A 188 7.33 -7.77 -3.76
N GLN A 189 7.76 -8.94 -4.25
CA GLN A 189 7.97 -9.17 -5.70
C GLN A 189 6.85 -9.96 -6.39
N THR A 190 6.04 -10.71 -5.63
CA THR A 190 4.96 -11.52 -6.23
C THR A 190 3.74 -10.67 -6.57
N LYS A 191 3.15 -10.94 -7.73
CA LYS A 191 1.87 -10.38 -8.20
C LYS A 191 0.72 -10.84 -7.31
N HIS A 192 0.05 -9.88 -6.68
CA HIS A 192 -1.13 -10.05 -5.84
C HIS A 192 -2.01 -8.80 -5.91
N PRO A 193 -3.32 -8.91 -5.64
CA PRO A 193 -4.14 -7.75 -5.30
C PRO A 193 -3.50 -6.96 -4.16
N ARG A 194 -3.47 -5.64 -4.28
CA ARG A 194 -2.85 -4.74 -3.29
C ARG A 194 -3.82 -3.65 -2.86
N SER A 195 -3.71 -3.27 -1.59
CA SER A 195 -4.36 -2.10 -1.03
C SER A 195 -3.28 -1.18 -0.45
N ALA A 196 -3.41 0.12 -0.68
CA ALA A 196 -2.48 1.11 -0.17
C ALA A 196 -3.22 2.37 0.26
N VAL A 197 -2.59 3.09 1.20
CA VAL A 197 -2.97 4.45 1.57
C VAL A 197 -1.80 5.36 1.24
N ALA A 198 -2.08 6.49 0.61
CA ALA A 198 -1.08 7.53 0.36
C ALA A 198 -1.58 8.88 0.87
N LEU A 199 -0.64 9.68 1.39
CA LEU A 199 -0.87 11.05 1.83
C LEU A 199 -0.10 11.99 0.90
N MET A 200 -0.84 12.84 0.20
CA MET A 200 -0.27 13.81 -0.74
C MET A 200 0.21 15.06 0.00
N LYS A 201 1.11 15.83 -0.63
CA LYS A 201 1.67 17.06 -0.05
C LYS A 201 0.60 18.11 0.32
N ASP A 202 -0.51 18.14 -0.41
CA ASP A 202 -1.64 19.05 -0.16
C ASP A 202 -2.59 18.52 0.93
N GLY A 203 -2.28 17.37 1.55
CA GLY A 203 -3.12 16.72 2.56
C GLY A 203 -4.19 15.77 2.00
N THR A 204 -4.35 15.70 0.67
CA THR A 204 -5.27 14.75 0.04
C THR A 204 -4.86 13.32 0.38
N VAL A 205 -5.83 12.49 0.78
CA VAL A 205 -5.61 11.07 1.07
C VAL A 205 -6.11 10.24 -0.10
N PHE A 206 -5.28 9.31 -0.57
CA PHE A 206 -5.67 8.31 -1.55
C PHE A 206 -5.84 6.95 -0.87
N LEU A 207 -7.00 6.32 -1.08
CA LEU A 207 -7.19 4.89 -0.81
C LEU A 207 -7.12 4.16 -2.16
N ILE A 208 -6.13 3.30 -2.33
CA ILE A 208 -5.78 2.69 -3.62
C ILE A 208 -6.02 1.20 -3.53
N ALA A 209 -6.83 0.66 -4.43
CA ALA A 209 -7.02 -0.76 -4.63
C ALA A 209 -6.52 -1.14 -6.03
N VAL A 210 -5.65 -2.14 -6.09
CA VAL A 210 -5.19 -2.77 -7.33
C VAL A 210 -5.74 -4.19 -7.33
N ALA A 211 -6.62 -4.48 -8.29
CA ALA A 211 -7.18 -5.81 -8.46
C ALA A 211 -6.10 -6.80 -8.90
N GLY A 212 -6.34 -8.08 -8.67
CA GLY A 212 -5.43 -9.16 -9.02
C GLY A 212 -6.12 -10.50 -8.98
N ARG A 213 -5.42 -11.56 -9.40
CA ARG A 213 -5.95 -12.94 -9.46
C ARG A 213 -7.22 -13.08 -10.32
N PHE A 214 -7.40 -12.21 -11.31
CA PHE A 214 -8.45 -12.32 -12.32
C PHE A 214 -7.82 -12.47 -13.71
N GLU A 215 -7.68 -13.71 -14.16
CA GLU A 215 -7.05 -14.05 -15.44
C GLU A 215 -7.67 -13.27 -16.62
N GLY A 216 -6.82 -12.69 -17.47
CA GLY A 216 -7.19 -11.90 -18.64
C GLY A 216 -7.78 -10.52 -18.36
N LYS A 217 -7.93 -10.10 -17.09
CA LYS A 217 -8.60 -8.84 -16.71
C LYS A 217 -7.83 -8.03 -15.66
N ALA A 218 -7.34 -8.69 -14.62
CA ALA A 218 -6.50 -8.11 -13.58
C ALA A 218 -5.60 -9.21 -13.01
N GLU A 219 -4.43 -9.39 -13.60
CA GLU A 219 -3.49 -10.47 -13.25
C GLU A 219 -2.39 -10.00 -12.28
N GLY A 220 -2.59 -8.81 -11.73
CA GLY A 220 -1.70 -8.15 -10.77
C GLY A 220 -1.47 -8.88 -9.47
#